data_AF-A0A3R6FR54-F1
#
_entry.id   AF-A0A3R6FR54-F1
#
_cell.length_a   1.000
_cell.length_b   1.000
_cell.length_c   1.000
_cell.angle_alpha   90.00
_cell.angle_beta   90.00
_cell.angle_gamma   90.00
#
_symmetry.space_group_name_H-M   'P 1'
#
loop_
_entity.id
_entity.type
_entity.pdbx_description
1 polymer ?
#
loop_
_entity_poly.entity_id
_entity_poly.type
_entity_poly.pdbx_seq_one_letter_code
_entity_poly.pdbx_strand_id
1 'polypeptide(L)'
;MSATALSVDALKMTSFTNAGQAMSNIQNAISMVSEQRSYLGALQNRLEHTIANLDNISENTQSAESRIRDTDMAEEMVTYSKNNILAQAGQSMLAQANQSTQGVLSLLQ
;
A
#
# COMPACT_ATOMS: atom_id res chain seq x y z
N MET A 1 1.87 34.51 9.91
CA MET A 1 2.63 35.67 9.40
C MET A 1 1.74 36.91 9.54
N SER A 2 1.92 37.71 10.60
CA SER A 2 1.19 38.96 10.78
C SER A 2 1.95 40.13 10.13
N ALA A 3 1.25 41.20 9.76
CA ALA A 3 1.87 42.40 9.18
C ALA A 3 2.95 43.00 10.09
N THR A 4 2.74 42.91 11.41
CA THR A 4 3.71 43.32 12.44
C THR A 4 4.96 42.44 12.45
N ALA A 5 4.83 41.12 12.25
CA ALA A 5 5.97 40.20 12.20
C ALA A 5 6.81 40.35 10.91
N LEU A 6 6.24 40.93 9.85
CA LEU A 6 6.92 41.23 8.59
C LEU A 6 7.36 42.69 8.49
N SER A 7 7.20 43.49 9.56
CA SER A 7 7.57 44.92 9.61
C SER A 7 6.98 45.79 8.50
N VAL A 8 5.83 45.38 7.94
CA VAL A 8 5.11 46.09 6.85
C VAL A 8 3.87 46.85 7.36
N ASP A 9 3.58 46.78 8.65
CA ASP A 9 2.40 47.35 9.30
C ASP A 9 2.41 48.89 9.37
N ALA A 10 3.60 49.50 9.50
CA ALA A 10 3.76 50.95 9.67
C ALA A 10 4.71 51.58 8.64
N LEU A 11 4.56 51.21 7.37
CA LEU A 11 5.35 51.79 6.28
C LEU A 11 4.96 53.26 6.07
N LYS A 12 5.95 54.16 6.10
CA LYS A 12 5.74 55.59 5.82
C LYS A 12 6.41 55.97 4.51
N MET A 13 5.64 56.50 3.57
CA MET A 13 6.14 57.00 2.27
C MET A 13 6.18 58.54 2.19
N THR A 14 6.42 59.21 3.32
CA THR A 14 6.35 60.68 3.42
C THR A 14 7.62 61.41 3.00
N SER A 15 8.75 60.72 2.84
CA SER A 15 10.05 61.27 2.45
C SER A 15 10.82 60.26 1.63
N PHE A 16 11.74 60.71 0.77
CA PHE A 16 12.58 59.86 -0.08
C PHE A 16 13.34 58.79 0.73
N THR A 17 13.91 59.17 1.89
CA THR A 17 14.61 58.24 2.78
C THR A 17 13.65 57.20 3.38
N ASN A 18 12.45 57.62 3.78
CA ASN A 18 11.45 56.71 4.35
C ASN A 18 10.88 55.76 3.30
N ALA A 19 10.71 56.22 2.06
CA ALA A 19 10.32 55.38 0.93
C ALA A 19 11.37 54.31 0.62
N GLY A 20 12.67 54.66 0.65
CA GLY A 20 13.76 53.69 0.48
C GLY A 20 13.78 52.62 1.57
N GLN A 21 13.59 53.01 2.83
CA GLN A 21 13.49 52.05 3.95
C GLN A 21 12.25 51.16 3.83
N ALA A 22 11.10 51.73 3.43
CA ALA A 22 9.88 50.98 3.20
C ALA A 22 10.04 49.92 2.11
N MET A 23 10.71 50.26 0.99
CA MET A 23 11.03 49.30 -0.08
C MET A 23 11.93 48.17 0.41
N SER A 24 12.96 48.47 1.21
CA SER A 24 13.84 47.45 1.78
C SER A 24 13.09 46.50 2.71
N ASN A 25 12.20 47.02 3.56
CA ASN A 25 11.38 46.20 4.46
C ASN A 25 10.43 45.28 3.69
N ILE A 26 9.79 45.79 2.62
CA ILE A 26 8.95 44.97 1.73
C ILE A 26 9.77 43.87 1.06
N GLN A 27 10.98 44.19 0.56
CA GLN A 27 11.85 43.19 -0.07
C GLN A 27 12.23 42.07 0.91
N ASN A 28 12.55 42.42 2.15
CA ASN A 28 12.85 41.43 3.18
C ASN A 28 11.63 40.57 3.53
N ALA A 29 10.45 41.18 3.66
CA ALA A 29 9.20 40.45 3.89
C ALA A 29 8.89 39.45 2.76
N ILE A 30 9.08 39.85 1.50
CA ILE A 30 8.91 38.97 0.33
C ILE A 30 9.92 37.82 0.37
N SER A 31 11.18 38.08 0.71
CA SER A 31 12.20 37.05 0.84
C SER A 31 11.83 36.02 1.91
N MET A 32 11.36 36.46 3.09
CA MET A 32 10.93 35.56 4.16
C MET A 32 9.72 34.69 3.76
N VAL A 33 8.71 35.27 3.09
CA VAL A 33 7.57 34.51 2.56
C VAL A 33 8.05 33.47 1.54
N SER A 34 8.97 33.87 0.65
CA SER A 34 9.49 32.99 -0.40
C SER A 34 10.30 31.83 0.18
N GLU A 35 11.09 32.09 1.23
CA GLU A 35 11.83 31.05 1.96
C GLU A 35 10.87 30.05 2.61
N GLN A 36 9.83 30.52 3.31
CA GLN A 36 8.85 29.63 3.91
C GLN A 36 8.09 28.81 2.87
N ARG A 37 7.74 29.41 1.72
CA ARG A 37 7.12 28.70 0.59
C ARG A 37 8.06 27.63 0.01
N SER A 38 9.35 27.95 -0.13
CA SER A 38 10.37 27.01 -0.60
C SER A 38 10.48 25.81 0.37
N TYR A 39 10.51 26.07 1.67
CA TYR A 39 10.54 25.03 2.69
C TYR A 39 9.30 24.12 2.65
N LEU A 40 8.11 24.71 2.50
CA LEU A 40 6.86 23.95 2.33
C LEU A 40 6.87 23.12 1.03
N GLY A 41 7.38 23.67 -0.06
CA GLY A 41 7.54 22.95 -1.33
C GLY A 41 8.51 21.77 -1.19
N ALA A 42 9.62 21.93 -0.49
CA ALA A 42 10.55 20.85 -0.20
C ALA A 42 9.91 19.74 0.65
N LEU A 43 9.10 20.11 1.66
CA LEU A 43 8.32 19.17 2.45
C LEU A 43 7.29 18.42 1.61
N GLN A 44 6.57 19.11 0.71
CA GLN A 44 5.63 18.48 -0.21
C GLN A 44 6.33 17.44 -1.09
N ASN A 45 7.45 17.78 -1.73
CA ASN A 45 8.23 16.82 -2.51
C ASN A 45 8.66 15.60 -1.67
N ARG A 46 9.09 15.84 -0.42
CA ARG A 46 9.49 14.75 0.47
C ARG A 46 8.31 13.84 0.83
N LEU A 47 7.13 14.40 1.05
CA LEU A 47 5.90 13.65 1.29
C LEU A 47 5.48 12.86 0.05
N GLU A 48 5.52 13.45 -1.14
CA GLU A 48 5.23 12.76 -2.41
C GLU A 48 6.18 11.58 -2.64
N HIS A 49 7.49 11.76 -2.42
CA HIS A 49 8.44 10.65 -2.50
C HIS A 49 8.19 9.57 -1.45
N THR A 50 7.77 9.96 -0.25
CA THR A 50 7.47 9.00 0.82
C THR A 50 6.21 8.20 0.48
N ILE A 51 5.18 8.85 -0.05
CA ILE A 51 3.94 8.21 -0.51
C ILE A 51 4.24 7.24 -1.64
N ALA A 52 4.96 7.68 -2.69
CA ALA A 52 5.32 6.81 -3.81
C ALA A 52 6.13 5.59 -3.37
N ASN A 53 7.04 5.75 -2.40
CA ASN A 53 7.78 4.62 -1.83
C ASN A 53 6.87 3.68 -1.02
N LEU A 54 5.96 4.23 -0.20
CA LEU A 54 5.00 3.44 0.57
C LEU A 54 4.05 2.66 -0.33
N ASP A 55 3.57 3.25 -1.42
CA ASP A 55 2.71 2.56 -2.39
C ASP A 55 3.44 1.37 -3.02
N ASN A 56 4.70 1.55 -3.43
CA ASN A 56 5.54 0.46 -3.94
C ASN A 56 5.75 -0.64 -2.88
N ILE A 57 5.99 -0.27 -1.62
CA ILE A 57 6.16 -1.25 -0.53
C ILE A 57 4.85 -2.00 -0.27
N SER A 58 3.71 -1.30 -0.29
CA SER A 58 2.39 -1.89 -0.10
C SER A 58 2.08 -2.89 -1.22
N GLU A 59 2.32 -2.52 -2.48
CA GLU A 59 2.12 -3.40 -3.64
C GLU A 59 3.01 -4.65 -3.57
N ASN A 60 4.28 -4.47 -3.22
CA ASN A 60 5.22 -5.59 -3.05
C ASN A 60 4.82 -6.51 -1.90
N THR A 61 4.37 -5.94 -0.77
CA THR A 61 3.95 -6.69 0.41
C THR A 61 2.66 -7.46 0.12
N GLN A 62 1.69 -6.83 -0.53
CA GLN A 62 0.44 -7.48 -0.93
C GLN A 62 0.70 -8.59 -1.96
N SER A 63 1.61 -8.37 -2.91
CA SER A 63 2.02 -9.41 -3.86
C SER A 63 2.73 -10.58 -3.17
N ALA A 64 3.57 -10.31 -2.17
CA ALA A 64 4.22 -11.34 -1.37
C ALA A 64 3.21 -12.12 -0.52
N GLU A 65 2.25 -11.42 0.10
CA GLU A 65 1.16 -12.03 0.86
C GLU A 65 0.27 -12.91 -0.02
N SER A 66 -0.13 -12.42 -1.20
CA SER A 66 -0.87 -13.20 -2.20
C SER A 66 -0.10 -14.46 -2.57
N ARG A 67 1.21 -14.36 -2.84
CA ARG A 67 2.02 -15.55 -3.15
C ARG A 67 2.02 -16.57 -2.02
N ILE A 68 2.16 -16.14 -0.77
CA ILE A 68 2.14 -17.06 0.38
C ILE A 68 0.76 -17.72 0.47
N ARG A 69 -0.30 -16.91 0.52
CA ARG A 69 -1.67 -17.41 0.71
C ARG A 69 -2.18 -18.26 -0.46
N ASP A 70 -1.87 -17.86 -1.69
CA ASP A 70 -2.32 -18.55 -2.90
C ASP A 70 -1.52 -19.85 -3.13
N THR A 71 -0.23 -19.88 -2.74
CA THR A 71 0.58 -21.12 -2.78
C THR A 71 0.05 -22.12 -1.76
N ASP A 72 -0.21 -21.69 -0.53
CA ASP A 72 -0.78 -22.55 0.52
C ASP A 72 -2.19 -23.05 0.12
N MET A 73 -3.01 -22.19 -0.49
CA MET A 73 -4.33 -22.59 -1.01
C MET A 73 -4.21 -23.61 -2.15
N ALA A 74 -3.24 -23.45 -3.06
CA ALA A 74 -3.02 -24.42 -4.13
C ALA A 74 -2.61 -25.79 -3.59
N GLU A 75 -1.71 -25.84 -2.60
CA GLU A 75 -1.29 -27.10 -1.96
C GLU A 75 -2.45 -27.77 -1.19
N GLU A 76 -3.24 -27.00 -0.46
CA GLU A 76 -4.41 -27.50 0.25
C GLU A 76 -5.49 -27.99 -0.71
N MET A 77 -5.70 -27.31 -1.85
CA MET A 77 -6.64 -27.74 -2.89
C MET A 77 -6.20 -29.04 -3.59
N VAL A 78 -4.90 -29.24 -3.81
CA VAL A 78 -4.36 -30.50 -4.32
C VAL A 78 -4.60 -31.63 -3.31
N THR A 79 -4.33 -31.37 -2.03
CA THR A 79 -4.56 -32.34 -0.95
C THR A 79 -6.04 -32.67 -0.79
N TYR A 80 -6.91 -31.66 -0.81
CA TYR A 80 -8.36 -31.82 -0.78
C TYR A 80 -8.89 -32.61 -1.97
N SER A 81 -8.40 -32.33 -3.18
CA SER A 81 -8.77 -33.07 -4.40
C SER A 81 -8.30 -34.53 -4.34
N LYS A 82 -7.06 -34.77 -3.93
CA LYS A 82 -6.52 -36.11 -3.70
C LYS A 82 -7.37 -36.89 -2.68
N ASN A 83 -7.75 -36.26 -1.58
CA ASN A 83 -8.58 -36.89 -0.55
C ASN A 83 -10.00 -37.20 -1.06
N ASN A 84 -10.60 -36.32 -1.86
CA ASN A 84 -11.89 -36.59 -2.52
C ASN A 84 -11.79 -37.77 -3.50
N ILE A 85 -10.76 -37.81 -4.33
CA ILE A 85 -10.52 -38.93 -5.25
C ILE A 85 -10.29 -40.23 -4.46
N LEU A 86 -9.53 -40.21 -3.37
CA LEU A 86 -9.33 -41.37 -2.50
C LEU A 86 -10.63 -41.86 -1.86
N ALA A 87 -11.50 -40.95 -1.40
CA ALA A 87 -12.79 -41.31 -0.83
C ALA A 87 -13.71 -41.95 -1.88
N GLN A 88 -13.77 -41.37 -3.09
CA GLN A 88 -14.55 -41.91 -4.20
C GLN A 88 -13.99 -43.25 -4.71
N ALA A 89 -12.67 -43.37 -4.82
CA ALA A 89 -11.99 -44.62 -5.17
C ALA A 89 -12.18 -45.67 -4.09
N GLY A 90 -12.17 -45.29 -2.80
CA GLY A 90 -12.44 -46.18 -1.67
C GLY A 90 -13.86 -46.75 -1.70
N GLN A 91 -14.86 -45.93 -2.03
CA GLN A 91 -16.23 -46.42 -2.24
C GLN A 91 -16.35 -47.37 -3.44
N SER A 92 -15.75 -47.02 -4.58
CA SER A 92 -15.72 -47.89 -5.77
C SER A 92 -14.97 -49.19 -5.52
N MET A 93 -13.85 -49.14 -4.79
CA MET A 93 -13.06 -50.31 -4.38
C MET A 93 -13.83 -51.21 -3.41
N LEU A 94 -14.55 -50.64 -2.45
CA LEU A 94 -15.43 -51.40 -1.56
C LEU A 94 -16.58 -52.07 -2.34
N ALA A 95 -17.16 -51.38 -3.31
CA ALA A 95 -18.20 -51.95 -4.17
C ALA A 95 -17.66 -53.09 -5.05
N GLN A 96 -16.47 -52.92 -5.63
CA GLN A 96 -15.79 -53.94 -6.44
C GLN A 96 -15.38 -55.16 -5.60
N ALA A 97 -14.84 -54.95 -4.39
CA ALA A 97 -14.48 -56.02 -3.47
C ALA A 97 -15.70 -56.82 -3.03
N ASN A 98 -16.82 -56.15 -2.71
CA ASN A 98 -18.08 -56.81 -2.36
C ASN A 98 -18.64 -57.68 -3.49
N GLN A 99 -18.59 -57.21 -4.75
CA GLN A 99 -19.00 -58.02 -5.91
C GLN A 99 -18.10 -59.24 -6.12
N SER A 100 -16.79 -59.09 -5.94
CA SER A 100 -15.85 -60.21 -6.03
C SER A 100 -16.12 -61.27 -4.97
N THR A 101 -16.38 -60.88 -3.71
CA THR A 101 -16.75 -61.83 -2.65
C THR A 101 -18.05 -62.59 -2.92
N GLN A 102 -19.06 -61.97 -3.55
CA GLN A 102 -20.29 -62.65 -3.94
C GLN A 102 -20.06 -63.67 -5.06
N GLY A 103 -19.17 -63.35 -6.02
CA GLY A 103 -18.78 -64.29 -7.08
C GLY A 103 -18.06 -65.53 -6.54
N VAL A 104 -17.24 -65.38 -5.50
CA VAL A 104 -16.56 -66.52 -4.83
C VAL A 104 -17.56 -67.36 -4.02
N LEU A 105 -18.55 -66.74 -3.38
CA LEU A 105 -19.60 -67.48 -2.66
C LEU A 105 -20.44 -68.34 -3.61
N SER A 106 -20.66 -67.88 -4.85
CA SER A 106 -21.32 -68.65 -5.92
C SER A 106 -20.48 -69.82 -6.44
N LEU A 107 -19.16 -69.80 -6.28
CA LEU A 107 -18.26 -70.89 -6.68
C LEU A 107 -18.11 -71.96 -5.59
N LEU A 108 -18.53 -71.67 -4.35
CA LEU A 108 -18.49 -72.59 -3.21
C LEU A 108 -19.83 -73.27 -2.92
N GLN A 109 -20.88 -72.99 -3.71
CA GLN A 109 -22.21 -73.59 -3.60
C GLN A 109 -22.46 -74.59 -4.73
#